data_AF-A0A6N0LEF9-F1
#
_entry.id   AF-A0A6N0LEF9-F1
#
_cell.length_a   1.000
_cell.length_b   1.000
_cell.length_c   1.000
_cell.angle_alpha   90.00
_cell.angle_beta   90.00
_cell.angle_gamma   90.00
#
_symmetry.space_group_name_H-M   'P 1'
#
loop_
_entity.id
_entity.type
_entity.pdbx_description
1 polymer ?
#
loop_
_entity_poly.entity_id
_entity_poly.type
_entity_poly.pdbx_seq_one_letter_code
_entity_poly.pdbx_strand_id
1 'polypeptide(L)' 'MPEYQIADCLENSALVETLPECQCDVPWYWHHWQQQSPALRVLTGVILHQASSLLNQSRF' A
#
# COMPACT_ATOMS: atom_id res chain seq x y z
N MET A 1 -8.90 -0.75 9.32
CA MET A 1 -7.89 0.32 9.14
C MET A 1 -6.75 -0.26 8.33
N PRO A 2 -6.15 0.44 7.35
CA PRO A 2 -4.99 -0.08 6.62
C PRO A 2 -3.79 -0.28 7.55
N GLU A 3 -3.22 -1.49 7.55
CA GLU A 3 -2.07 -1.86 8.39
C GLU A 3 -0.90 -0.88 8.24
N TYR A 4 -0.61 -0.45 7.00
CA TYR A 4 0.44 0.52 6.71
C TYR A 4 0.33 1.82 7.53
N GLN A 5 -0.88 2.26 7.87
CA GLN A 5 -1.08 3.51 8.63
C GLN A 5 -0.96 3.31 10.15
N ILE A 6 -1.09 2.08 10.63
CA ILE A 6 -1.17 1.78 12.07
C ILE A 6 -0.05 0.86 12.56
N ALA A 7 0.88 0.46 11.68
CA ALA A 7 1.99 -0.44 12.00
C ALA A 7 2.76 0.01 13.25
N ASP A 8 3.23 1.26 13.29
CA ASP A 8 3.95 1.82 14.43
C ASP A 8 3.11 1.79 15.72
N CYS A 9 1.81 2.02 15.62
CA CYS A 9 0.92 1.99 16.78
C CYS A 9 0.71 0.57 17.32
N LEU A 10 0.69 -0.43 16.44
CA LEU A 10 0.64 -1.85 16.83
C LEU A 10 1.97 -2.28 17.46
N GLU A 11 3.11 -1.93 16.85
CA GLU A 11 4.45 -2.23 17.37
C GLU A 11 4.68 -1.61 18.76
N ASN A 12 4.23 -0.37 18.96
CA ASN A 12 4.34 0.32 20.23
C ASN A 12 3.21 -0.01 21.23
N SER A 13 2.33 -0.97 20.92
CA SER A 13 1.18 -1.36 21.75
C SER A 13 0.22 -0.21 22.10
N ALA A 14 0.23 0.86 21.30
CA ALA A 14 -0.74 1.96 21.40
C ALA A 14 -2.10 1.56 20.84
N LEU A 15 -2.12 0.60 19.92
CA LEU A 15 -3.31 -0.05 19.38
C LEU A 15 -3.20 -1.57 19.54
N VAL A 16 -4.36 -2.24 19.63
CA VAL A 16 -4.48 -3.70 19.62
C VAL A 16 -5.52 -4.11 18.58
N GLU A 17 -5.24 -5.17 17.83
CA GLU A 17 -6.19 -5.75 16.89
C GLU A 17 -7.30 -6.48 17.67
N THR A 18 -8.55 -6.14 17.39
CA THR A 18 -9.70 -6.66 18.14
C THR A 18 -10.45 -7.76 17.39
N LEU A 19 -10.30 -7.83 16.07
CA LEU A 19 -10.98 -8.79 15.19
C LEU A 19 -10.01 -9.31 14.10
N PRO A 20 -8.98 -10.09 14.49
CA PRO A 20 -7.94 -10.54 13.56
C PRO A 20 -8.48 -11.40 12.41
N GLU A 21 -9.66 -12.01 12.54
CA GLU A 21 -10.34 -12.78 11.51
C GLU A 21 -11.01 -11.91 10.42
N CYS A 22 -11.18 -10.61 10.66
CA CYS A 22 -11.88 -9.67 9.78
C CYS A 22 -10.95 -8.85 8.88
N GLN A 23 -9.84 -9.46 8.44
CA GLN A 23 -8.93 -8.83 7.48
C GLN A 23 -9.53 -8.79 6.08
N CYS A 24 -9.17 -7.77 5.30
CA CYS A 24 -9.68 -7.56 3.95
C CYS A 24 -8.56 -7.12 3.02
N ASP A 25 -8.20 -8.00 2.08
CA ASP A 25 -7.28 -7.68 1.00
C ASP A 25 -7.98 -6.82 -0.06
N VAL A 26 -7.43 -5.63 -0.31
CA VAL A 26 -7.95 -4.69 -1.30
C VAL A 26 -6.97 -4.60 -2.48
N PRO A 27 -7.38 -4.97 -3.71
CA PRO A 27 -6.53 -4.82 -4.88
C PRO A 27 -6.37 -3.35 -5.27
N TRP A 28 -5.16 -2.96 -5.66
CA TRP A 28 -4.81 -1.59 -6.05
C TRP A 28 -4.55 -1.48 -7.56
N TYR A 29 -4.92 -0.33 -8.13
CA TYR A 29 -4.73 -0.04 -9.55
C TYR A 29 -4.20 1.39 -9.75
N TRP A 30 -3.22 1.53 -10.63
CA TRP A 30 -2.76 2.83 -11.12
C TRP A 30 -3.29 3.08 -12.52
N HIS A 31 -4.27 3.97 -12.63
CA HIS A 31 -4.81 4.43 -13.90
C HIS A 31 -4.18 5.77 -14.28
N HIS A 32 -3.55 5.81 -15.44
CA HIS A 32 -2.98 7.04 -16.01
C HIS A 32 -3.38 7.17 -17.48
N TRP A 33 -3.34 8.40 -17.99
CA TRP A 33 -3.64 8.65 -19.39
C TRP A 33 -2.54 8.09 -20.29
N GLN A 34 -2.95 7.40 -21.36
CA GLN A 34 -2.06 6.87 -22.37
C GLN A 34 -1.58 8.01 -23.29
N GLN A 35 -0.62 8.79 -22.78
CA GLN A 35 0.04 9.87 -23.50
C GLN A 35 1.53 9.61 -23.60
N GLN A 36 2.19 10.13 -24.65
CA GLN A 36 3.64 10.03 -24.83
C GLN A 36 4.41 11.01 -23.93
N SER A 37 4.02 11.15 -22.66
CA SER A 37 4.70 12.00 -21.69
C SER A 37 5.85 11.23 -21.03
N PRO A 38 7.12 11.64 -21.23
CA PRO A 38 8.26 11.00 -20.57
C PRO A 38 8.16 11.07 -19.04
N ALA A 39 7.63 12.18 -18.51
CA ALA A 39 7.42 12.36 -17.08
C ALA A 39 6.41 11.36 -16.51
N LEU A 40 5.28 11.12 -17.20
CA LEU A 40 4.30 10.12 -16.78
C LEU A 40 4.89 8.71 -16.79
N ARG A 41 5.77 8.39 -17.74
CA ARG A 41 6.44 7.08 -17.77
C ARG A 41 7.34 6.87 -16.56
N VAL A 42 8.13 7.89 -16.19
CA VAL A 42 8.96 7.86 -15.00
C VAL A 42 8.10 7.72 -13.74
N LEU A 43 7.06 8.54 -13.62
CA LEU A 43 6.15 8.51 -12.48
C LEU A 43 5.47 7.14 -12.33
N THR A 44 4.95 6.56 -13.42
CA THR A 44 4.37 5.22 -13.41
C THR A 44 5.38 4.18 -12.93
N GLY A 45 6.63 4.24 -13.38
CA GLY A 45 7.69 3.35 -12.91
C GLY A 45 7.94 3.46 -11.40
N VAL A 46 8.02 4.69 -10.88
CA VAL A 46 8.21 4.94 -9.44
C VAL A 46 7.02 4.43 -8.63
N ILE A 47 5.79 4.73 -9.05
CA ILE A 47 4.57 4.32 -8.34
C ILE A 47 4.48 2.79 -8.29
N LEU A 48 4.67 2.10 -9.42
CA LEU A 48 4.58 0.64 -9.44
C LEU A 48 5.67 -0.01 -8.57
N HIS A 49 6.90 0.52 -8.62
CA HIS A 49 7.99 0.02 -7.80
C HIS A 49 7.71 0.21 -6.30
N GLN A 50 7.34 1.43 -5.88
CA GLN A 50 7.05 1.72 -4.48
C GLN A 50 5.82 0.98 -3.97
N ALA A 51 4.75 0.88 -4.76
CA ALA A 51 3.55 0.13 -4.40
C ALA A 51 3.87 -1.35 -4.16
N SER A 52 4.71 -1.96 -5.02
CA SER A 52 5.12 -3.36 -4.83
C SER A 52 5.91 -3.59 -3.54
N SER A 53 6.67 -2.59 -3.09
CA SER A 53 7.46 -2.68 -1.87
C SER A 53 6.66 -2.33 -0.62
N LEU A 54 5.71 -1.40 -0.67
CA LEU A 54 5.07 -0.86 0.54
C LEU A 54 3.68 -1.45 0.79
N LEU A 55 2.95 -1.82 -0.26
CA LEU A 55 1.54 -2.21 -0.16
C LEU A 55 1.30 -3.72 -0.31
N ASN A 56 2.28 -4.47 -0.80
CA ASN A 56 2.20 -5.93 -0.95
C ASN A 56 2.92 -6.70 0.17
N GLN A 57 3.47 -6.00 1.17
CA GLN A 57 4.16 -6.61 2.32
C GLN A 57 3.23 -6.92 3.50
N SER A 58 1.96 -7.23 3.24
CA SER A 58 1.02 -7.66 4.27
C SER A 58 1.36 -9.07 4.75
N ARG A 59 2.39 -9.19 5.60
CA ARG A 59 2.66 -10.41 6.38
C ARG A 59 3.65 -10.13 7.52
N PHE A 60 3.11 -10.10 8.74
CA PHE A 60 3.83 -10.53 9.95
C PHE A 60 3.22 -11.85 10.44
#